data_AF-A0AAV0F1I7-F1
#
_entry.id   AF-A0AAV0F1I7-F1
#
_cell.length_a   1.000
_cell.length_b   1.000
_cell.length_c   1.000
_cell.angle_alpha   90.00
_cell.angle_beta   90.00
_cell.angle_gamma   90.00
#
_symmetry.space_group_name_H-M   'P 1'
#
loop_
_entity.id
_entity.type
_entity.pdbx_description
1 polymer ?
#
loop_
_entity_poly.entity_id
_entity_poly.type
_entity_poly.pdbx_seq_one_letter_code
_entity_poly.pdbx_strand_id
1 'polypeptide(L)'
;MEEAGGSEPTTITVNVQVAGSSILFNVSPDSTVKELKSVLQQLTNVLPGAQKLISKGKILVDEMTLRSSEVDDGSKIMLLPSPSLAKLIEEWKLTRMIVLSHCYLKAIPDAVLEFGNSALYLDLDGNTIKEVPERISHLSSIMVLYLNANVIEDQYLSWEGIQSLKSLIVLSLNENRLTILPSSLGALTRLRQLHISKNKLTSLPIEIGLLTKLEVLNARTNRLSTIPTSISGCASLEYVDISSNLLTELPDTLGKLKNMEELLLGDNRLTSLPTTIFSHCNKLYSLDLHGTGLTRDYVRQLDGWNEFKKRKNSEIAIS
;
A
#
# COMPACT_ATOMS: atom_id res chain seq x y z
N MET A 1 30.78 8.38 -57.40
CA MET A 1 29.64 8.80 -56.57
C MET A 1 28.84 7.54 -56.29
N GLU A 2 29.15 6.89 -55.18
CA GLU A 2 28.24 5.95 -54.52
C GLU A 2 28.11 6.51 -53.10
N GLU A 3 26.91 6.98 -52.79
CA GLU A 3 26.55 7.49 -51.47
C GLU A 3 26.54 6.32 -50.49
N ALA A 4 27.41 6.39 -49.47
CA ALA A 4 27.38 5.50 -48.34
C ALA A 4 26.11 5.79 -47.51
N GLY A 5 25.06 5.02 -47.76
CA GLY A 5 23.89 4.94 -46.88
C GLY A 5 24.27 4.31 -45.55
N GLY A 6 24.84 5.09 -44.65
CA GLY A 6 25.01 4.71 -43.25
C GLY A 6 23.64 4.66 -42.59
N SER A 7 23.13 3.45 -42.31
CA SER A 7 21.97 3.29 -41.43
C SER A 7 22.33 3.91 -40.09
N GLU A 8 21.64 4.97 -39.70
CA GLU A 8 21.84 5.57 -38.38
C GLU A 8 21.62 4.52 -37.28
N PRO A 9 22.40 4.58 -36.18
CA PRO A 9 22.26 3.62 -35.10
C PRO A 9 20.85 3.66 -34.53
N THR A 10 20.18 2.51 -34.54
CA THR A 10 18.80 2.35 -34.00
C THR A 10 18.72 2.52 -32.49
N THR A 11 19.87 2.43 -31.81
CA THR A 11 20.02 2.56 -30.36
C THR A 11 21.38 3.16 -30.04
N ILE A 12 21.43 4.04 -29.03
CA ILE A 12 22.65 4.60 -28.46
C ILE A 12 22.80 4.15 -27.00
N THR A 13 24.03 3.99 -26.53
CA THR A 13 24.36 3.68 -25.15
C THR A 13 24.74 4.97 -24.43
N VAL A 14 23.94 5.40 -23.46
CA VAL A 14 24.26 6.58 -22.64
C VAL A 14 24.77 6.15 -21.26
N ASN A 15 25.73 6.90 -20.72
CA ASN A 15 26.25 6.71 -19.38
C ASN A 15 25.68 7.78 -18.44
N VAL A 16 24.73 7.38 -17.61
CA VAL A 16 24.06 8.29 -16.67
C VAL A 16 24.70 8.18 -15.29
N GLN A 17 25.29 9.28 -14.83
CA GLN A 17 25.90 9.41 -13.51
C GLN A 17 24.90 9.95 -12.49
N VAL A 18 24.69 9.22 -11.40
CA VAL A 18 23.76 9.58 -10.30
C VAL A 18 24.44 9.30 -8.96
N ALA A 19 24.61 10.33 -8.13
CA ALA A 19 25.14 10.21 -6.75
C ALA A 19 26.40 9.30 -6.64
N GLY A 20 27.33 9.41 -7.60
CA GLY A 20 28.57 8.62 -7.62
C GLY A 20 28.47 7.24 -8.30
N SER A 21 27.27 6.79 -8.66
CA SER A 21 27.04 5.57 -9.46
C SER A 21 26.92 5.90 -10.94
N SER A 22 27.32 4.98 -11.83
CA SER A 22 27.16 5.09 -13.28
C SER A 22 26.24 4.00 -13.80
N ILE A 23 25.23 4.38 -14.58
CA ILE A 23 24.26 3.47 -15.17
C ILE A 23 24.42 3.55 -16.69
N LEU A 24 24.75 2.43 -17.33
CA LEU A 24 24.72 2.31 -18.78
C LEU A 24 23.31 1.94 -19.23
N PHE A 25 22.79 2.67 -20.19
CA PHE A 25 21.42 2.48 -20.66
C PHE A 25 21.36 2.60 -22.19
N ASN A 26 20.71 1.63 -22.84
CA ASN A 26 20.46 1.64 -24.28
C ASN A 26 19.12 2.30 -24.54
N VAL A 27 19.13 3.34 -25.37
CA VAL A 27 17.95 4.16 -25.66
C VAL A 27 17.90 4.50 -27.14
N SER A 28 16.71 4.73 -27.68
CA SER A 28 16.61 5.30 -29.02
C SER A 28 17.12 6.75 -28.99
N PRO A 29 17.96 7.17 -29.95
CA PRO A 29 18.36 8.58 -30.07
C PRO A 29 17.16 9.52 -30.30
N ASP A 30 16.03 8.98 -30.78
CA ASP A 30 14.81 9.75 -31.03
C ASP A 30 13.87 9.81 -29.82
N SER A 31 14.20 9.12 -28.72
CA SER A 31 13.47 9.26 -27.46
C SER A 31 13.62 10.68 -26.89
N THR A 32 12.57 11.16 -26.21
CA THR A 32 12.59 12.46 -25.54
C THR A 32 13.37 12.42 -24.23
N VAL A 33 13.85 13.57 -23.78
CA VAL A 33 14.49 13.71 -22.46
C VAL A 33 13.51 13.34 -21.34
N LYS A 34 12.21 13.64 -21.51
CA LYS A 34 11.14 13.23 -20.59
C LYS A 34 11.01 11.71 -20.49
N GLU A 35 11.06 11.00 -21.62
CA GLU A 35 11.06 9.53 -21.66
C GLU A 35 12.31 8.97 -20.96
N LEU A 36 13.49 9.52 -21.24
CA LEU A 36 14.72 9.14 -20.56
C LEU A 36 14.62 9.35 -19.04
N LYS A 37 14.07 10.49 -18.58
CA LYS A 37 13.79 10.75 -17.16
C LYS A 37 12.85 9.72 -16.54
N SER A 38 11.79 9.34 -17.24
CA SER A 38 10.86 8.31 -16.77
C SER A 38 11.56 6.96 -16.60
N VAL A 39 12.44 6.58 -17.52
CA VAL A 39 13.23 5.35 -17.37
C VAL A 39 14.25 5.48 -16.23
N LEU A 40 14.96 6.60 -16.14
CA LEU A 40 15.93 6.84 -15.08
C LEU A 40 15.28 6.90 -13.70
N GLN A 41 14.02 7.33 -13.60
CA GLN A 41 13.25 7.32 -12.35
C GLN A 41 13.21 5.91 -11.76
N GLN A 42 12.87 4.91 -12.59
CA GLN A 42 12.79 3.50 -12.21
C GLN A 42 14.15 2.96 -11.75
N LEU A 43 15.24 3.56 -12.19
CA LEU A 43 16.59 3.10 -11.90
C LEU A 43 17.20 3.78 -10.68
N THR A 44 16.91 5.05 -10.47
CA THR A 44 17.69 5.96 -9.61
C THR A 44 16.97 6.44 -8.35
N ASN A 45 15.67 6.15 -8.21
CA ASN A 45 14.83 6.60 -7.09
C ASN A 45 14.74 8.14 -6.95
N VAL A 46 15.16 8.90 -7.98
CA VAL A 46 15.03 10.35 -8.01
C VAL A 46 13.59 10.71 -8.37
N LEU A 47 12.96 11.53 -7.52
CA LEU A 47 11.56 11.95 -7.68
C LEU A 47 11.28 12.49 -9.10
N PRO A 48 10.12 12.19 -9.70
CA PRO A 48 9.81 12.54 -11.10
C PRO A 48 9.95 14.04 -11.37
N GLY A 49 9.53 14.86 -10.41
CA GLY A 49 9.67 16.31 -10.49
C GLY A 49 11.08 16.81 -10.22
N ALA A 50 11.98 16.03 -9.62
CA ALA A 50 13.30 16.44 -9.17
C ALA A 50 14.44 16.02 -10.10
N GLN A 51 14.18 15.59 -11.33
CA GLN A 51 15.23 15.15 -12.25
C GLN A 51 15.76 16.30 -13.12
N LYS A 52 17.04 16.62 -12.98
CA LYS A 52 17.77 17.51 -13.87
C LYS A 52 18.86 16.71 -14.60
N LEU A 53 18.71 16.56 -15.91
CA LEU A 53 19.72 15.91 -16.75
C LEU A 53 20.64 16.98 -17.34
N ILE A 54 21.95 16.74 -17.25
CA ILE A 54 22.98 17.61 -17.82
C ILE A 54 23.88 16.78 -18.71
N SER A 55 24.08 17.19 -19.96
CA SER A 55 25.09 16.61 -20.85
C SER A 55 25.92 17.72 -21.49
N LYS A 56 27.24 17.50 -21.63
CA LYS A 56 28.19 18.49 -22.19
C LYS A 56 28.05 19.91 -21.58
N GLY A 57 27.70 20.00 -20.29
CA GLY A 57 27.48 21.27 -19.59
C GLY A 57 26.13 21.97 -19.85
N LYS A 58 25.27 21.41 -20.69
CA LYS A 58 23.92 21.92 -21.01
C LYS A 58 22.85 21.15 -20.24
N ILE A 59 21.83 21.85 -19.75
CA ILE A 59 20.65 21.22 -19.15
C ILE A 59 19.76 20.71 -20.27
N LEU A 60 19.38 19.44 -20.21
CA LEU A 60 18.50 18.83 -21.19
C LEU A 60 17.04 19.26 -20.95
N VAL A 61 16.31 19.57 -22.04
CA VAL A 61 14.93 20.05 -22.02
C VAL A 61 13.98 18.89 -22.32
N ASP A 62 12.93 18.75 -21.52
CA ASP A 62 12.04 17.56 -21.51
C ASP A 62 11.46 17.18 -22.88
N GLU A 63 11.05 18.18 -23.68
CA GLU A 63 10.41 17.99 -24.99
C GLU A 63 11.41 17.73 -26.12
N MET A 64 12.72 17.91 -25.89
CA MET A 64 13.75 17.66 -26.91
C MET A 64 14.08 16.16 -26.98
N THR A 65 14.38 15.67 -28.18
CA THR A 65 14.94 14.33 -28.39
C THR A 65 16.40 14.30 -27.95
N LEU A 66 16.92 13.12 -27.60
CA LEU A 66 18.34 12.94 -27.25
C LEU A 66 19.25 13.41 -28.39
N ARG A 67 18.89 13.07 -29.63
CA ARG A 67 19.57 13.55 -30.84
C ARG A 67 19.60 15.07 -30.94
N SER A 68 18.45 15.74 -30.81
CA SER A 68 18.37 17.21 -30.84
C SER A 68 19.11 17.88 -29.68
N SER A 69 19.34 17.13 -28.61
CA SER A 69 20.07 17.56 -27.42
C SER A 69 21.57 17.28 -27.48
N GLU A 70 22.10 16.84 -28.62
CA GLU A 70 23.52 16.46 -28.81
C GLU A 70 23.96 15.33 -27.85
N VAL A 71 23.04 14.41 -27.53
CA VAL A 71 23.31 13.19 -26.77
C VAL A 71 23.49 12.03 -27.75
N ASP A 72 24.75 11.61 -27.87
CA ASP A 72 25.24 10.63 -28.84
C ASP A 72 25.66 9.34 -28.12
N ASP A 73 26.00 8.28 -28.86
CA ASP A 73 26.53 7.03 -28.27
C ASP A 73 27.78 7.29 -27.40
N GLY A 74 27.80 6.70 -26.20
CA GLY A 74 28.82 6.92 -25.18
C GLY A 74 28.68 8.22 -24.38
N SER A 75 27.68 9.06 -24.65
CA SER A 75 27.51 10.34 -23.96
C SER A 75 27.36 10.17 -22.44
N LYS A 76 28.06 11.04 -21.71
CA LYS A 76 27.89 11.16 -20.26
C LYS A 76 26.76 12.13 -19.95
N ILE A 77 25.81 11.69 -19.14
CA ILE A 77 24.70 12.50 -18.64
C ILE A 77 24.77 12.49 -17.13
N MET A 78 24.77 13.66 -16.48
CA MET A 78 24.63 13.75 -15.03
C MET A 78 23.16 13.92 -14.68
N LEU A 79 22.62 13.04 -13.83
CA LEU A 79 21.33 13.23 -13.20
C LEU A 79 21.54 13.88 -11.83
N LEU A 80 21.03 15.10 -11.68
CA LEU A 80 21.06 15.86 -10.44
C LEU A 80 19.64 16.10 -9.92
N PRO A 81 19.47 16.22 -8.60
CA PRO A 81 18.27 16.79 -8.02
C PRO A 81 18.06 18.22 -8.55
N SER A 82 16.92 18.47 -9.17
CA SER A 82 16.52 19.75 -9.75
C SER A 82 16.00 20.72 -8.68
N PRO A 83 16.08 22.07 -8.88
CA PRO A 83 15.41 23.08 -8.05
C PRO A 83 13.90 22.85 -7.82
N SER A 84 13.27 22.01 -8.64
CA SER A 84 11.88 21.58 -8.50
C SER A 84 11.60 20.68 -7.30
N LEU A 85 12.61 20.09 -6.65
CA LEU A 85 12.42 19.45 -5.34
C LEU A 85 11.99 20.46 -4.28
N ALA A 86 12.58 21.66 -4.27
CA ALA A 86 12.20 22.70 -3.32
C ALA A 86 10.74 23.12 -3.52
N LYS A 87 10.30 23.28 -4.78
CA LYS A 87 8.89 23.58 -5.09
C LYS A 87 7.95 22.47 -4.60
N LEU A 88 8.32 21.21 -4.85
CA LEU A 88 7.54 20.05 -4.39
C LEU A 88 7.45 19.99 -2.86
N ILE A 89 8.55 20.26 -2.16
CA ILE A 89 8.59 20.34 -0.70
C ILE A 89 7.71 21.49 -0.19
N GLU A 90 7.71 22.66 -0.84
CA GLU A 90 6.79 23.76 -0.49
C GLU A 90 5.32 23.38 -0.70
N GLU A 91 4.99 22.67 -1.77
CA GLU A 91 3.64 22.13 -2.00
C GLU A 91 3.24 21.13 -0.91
N TRP A 92 4.15 20.24 -0.50
CA TRP A 92 3.92 19.33 0.63
C TRP A 92 3.73 20.09 1.94
N LYS A 93 4.49 21.18 2.18
CA LYS A 93 4.32 22.01 3.40
C LYS A 93 2.95 22.66 3.45
N LEU A 94 2.48 23.18 2.31
CA LEU A 94 1.17 23.82 2.21
C LEU A 94 0.02 22.82 2.38
N THR A 95 0.11 21.67 1.73
CA THR A 95 -0.97 20.66 1.71
C THR A 95 -0.91 19.71 2.90
N ARG A 96 0.28 19.53 3.50
CA ARG A 96 0.61 18.48 4.47
C ARG A 96 0.44 17.05 3.91
N MET A 97 0.38 16.93 2.59
CA MET A 97 0.18 15.68 1.87
C MET A 97 1.39 15.40 1.00
N ILE A 98 1.92 14.19 1.10
CA ILE A 98 2.99 13.67 0.25
C ILE A 98 2.36 12.56 -0.58
N VAL A 99 2.16 12.83 -1.87
CA VAL A 99 1.62 11.85 -2.83
C VAL A 99 2.72 11.47 -3.80
N LEU A 100 3.19 10.24 -3.67
CA LEU A 100 4.29 9.64 -4.43
C LEU A 100 3.91 8.25 -4.94
N SER A 101 2.63 8.02 -5.18
CA SER A 101 2.15 6.77 -5.76
C SER A 101 2.59 6.63 -7.22
N HIS A 102 2.82 5.38 -7.64
CA HIS A 102 3.22 5.00 -8.99
C HIS A 102 4.47 5.76 -9.50
N CYS A 103 5.38 6.09 -8.58
CA CYS A 103 6.61 6.82 -8.86
C CYS A 103 7.82 5.89 -9.09
N TYR A 104 7.59 4.58 -9.19
CA TYR A 104 8.61 3.54 -9.37
C TYR A 104 9.73 3.59 -8.31
N LEU A 105 9.38 4.04 -7.10
CA LEU A 105 10.33 4.17 -6.01
C LEU A 105 10.80 2.79 -5.55
N LYS A 106 12.09 2.64 -5.29
CA LYS A 106 12.70 1.44 -4.69
C LYS A 106 12.85 1.55 -3.17
N ALA A 107 12.84 2.78 -2.67
CA ALA A 107 12.93 3.10 -1.25
C ALA A 107 12.22 4.42 -0.97
N ILE A 108 11.78 4.61 0.29
CA ILE A 108 11.21 5.89 0.74
C ILE A 108 12.32 6.97 0.67
N PRO A 109 12.14 8.07 -0.08
CA PRO A 109 13.17 9.10 -0.22
C PRO A 109 13.48 9.80 1.11
N ASP A 110 14.75 10.17 1.34
CA ASP A 110 15.16 10.91 2.54
C ASP A 110 14.38 12.20 2.76
N ALA A 111 14.08 12.93 1.68
CA ALA A 111 13.28 14.15 1.74
C ALA A 111 11.87 13.93 2.35
N VAL A 112 11.31 12.72 2.18
CA VAL A 112 10.04 12.34 2.84
C VAL A 112 10.29 12.12 4.32
N LEU A 113 11.32 11.34 4.68
CA LEU A 113 11.66 11.02 6.08
C LEU A 113 12.09 12.25 6.89
N GLU A 114 12.65 13.27 6.23
CA GLU A 114 13.07 14.55 6.81
C GLU A 114 11.92 15.57 6.91
N PHE A 115 10.78 15.30 6.27
CA PHE A 115 9.61 16.17 6.32
C PHE A 115 8.99 16.25 7.72
N GLY A 116 9.31 15.27 8.58
CA GLY A 116 9.01 15.29 10.00
C GLY A 116 7.52 15.34 10.31
N ASN A 117 7.17 16.09 11.37
CA ASN A 117 5.81 16.13 11.92
C ASN A 117 4.83 17.01 11.13
N SER A 118 5.24 17.59 9.99
CA SER A 118 4.37 18.38 9.15
C SER A 118 3.42 17.51 8.30
N ALA A 119 3.83 16.30 7.92
CA ALA A 119 3.01 15.41 7.11
C ALA A 119 1.83 14.84 7.89
N LEU A 120 0.65 14.85 7.27
CA LEU A 120 -0.54 14.15 7.75
C LEU A 120 -0.90 12.95 6.87
N TYR A 121 -0.48 12.96 5.61
CA TYR A 121 -0.86 11.98 4.60
C TYR A 121 0.37 11.61 3.77
N LEU A 122 0.67 10.32 3.70
CA LEU A 122 1.71 9.77 2.84
C LEU A 122 1.12 8.65 1.98
N ASP A 123 1.12 8.87 0.67
CA ASP A 123 0.76 7.86 -0.32
C ASP A 123 2.00 7.43 -1.10
N LEU A 124 2.36 6.15 -0.94
CA LEU A 124 3.47 5.47 -1.60
C LEU A 124 2.98 4.24 -2.37
N ASP A 125 1.71 4.20 -2.77
CA ASP A 125 1.11 3.07 -3.46
C ASP A 125 1.75 2.78 -4.82
N GLY A 126 1.77 1.52 -5.24
CA GLY A 126 2.17 1.14 -6.61
C GLY A 126 3.63 1.44 -6.93
N ASN A 127 4.51 1.34 -5.93
CA ASN A 127 5.95 1.49 -6.09
C ASN A 127 6.65 0.10 -6.01
N THR A 128 7.97 0.08 -5.94
CA THR A 128 8.79 -1.12 -5.74
C THR A 128 9.55 -1.04 -4.41
N ILE A 129 8.96 -0.38 -3.41
CA ILE A 129 9.58 -0.18 -2.11
C ILE A 129 9.71 -1.53 -1.42
N LYS A 130 10.94 -1.85 -1.03
CA LYS A 130 11.26 -3.06 -0.29
C LYS A 130 11.37 -2.81 1.21
N GLU A 131 11.88 -1.64 1.58
CA GLU A 131 12.21 -1.29 2.96
C GLU A 131 11.43 -0.07 3.45
N VAL A 132 10.88 -0.20 4.66
CA VAL A 132 10.32 0.90 5.45
C VAL A 132 11.21 1.04 6.69
N PRO A 133 12.13 2.02 6.71
CA PRO A 133 13.12 2.14 7.77
C PRO A 133 12.51 2.69 9.07
N GLU A 134 13.20 2.51 10.20
CA GLU A 134 12.78 3.04 11.51
C GLU A 134 12.59 4.57 11.50
N ARG A 135 13.35 5.28 10.65
CA ARG A 135 13.23 6.72 10.42
C ARG A 135 11.83 7.17 9.98
N ILE A 136 10.95 6.26 9.54
CA ILE A 136 9.53 6.57 9.32
C ILE A 136 8.87 7.16 10.57
N SER A 137 9.36 6.81 11.77
CA SER A 137 8.93 7.36 13.06
C SER A 137 9.02 8.89 13.16
N HIS A 138 9.86 9.54 12.34
CA HIS A 138 9.94 11.01 12.29
C HIS A 138 8.63 11.65 11.81
N LEU A 139 7.79 10.92 11.06
CA LEU A 139 6.48 11.36 10.58
C LEU A 139 5.41 11.26 11.66
N SER A 140 5.70 11.71 12.88
CA SER A 140 4.91 11.45 14.09
C SER A 140 3.46 11.98 14.06
N SER A 141 3.15 12.96 13.20
CA SER A 141 1.79 13.50 13.01
C SER A 141 0.99 12.77 11.94
N ILE A 142 1.57 11.80 11.23
CA ILE A 142 0.90 11.17 10.10
C ILE A 142 -0.38 10.44 10.55
N MET A 143 -1.43 10.65 9.77
CA MET A 143 -2.77 10.09 10.00
C MET A 143 -3.10 9.02 8.98
N VAL A 144 -2.59 9.13 7.75
CA VAL A 144 -2.84 8.18 6.66
C VAL A 144 -1.51 7.76 6.05
N LEU A 145 -1.26 6.45 6.05
CA LEU A 145 -0.09 5.84 5.42
C LEU A 145 -0.54 4.75 4.45
N TYR A 146 -0.32 4.98 3.17
CA TYR A 146 -0.57 4.02 2.09
C TYR A 146 0.74 3.50 1.51
N LEU A 147 0.89 2.17 1.53
CA LEU A 147 2.06 1.40 1.09
C LEU A 147 1.62 0.21 0.22
N ASN A 148 0.45 0.31 -0.42
CA ASN A 148 -0.14 -0.77 -1.20
C ASN A 148 0.69 -1.09 -2.44
N ALA A 149 0.57 -2.32 -2.93
CA ALA A 149 1.17 -2.76 -4.19
C ALA A 149 2.67 -2.41 -4.28
N ASN A 150 3.42 -2.81 -3.24
CA ASN A 150 4.87 -2.71 -3.14
C ASN A 150 5.48 -4.12 -3.02
N VAL A 151 6.75 -4.22 -2.66
CA VAL A 151 7.44 -5.52 -2.47
C VAL A 151 7.97 -5.67 -1.05
N ILE A 152 7.24 -5.11 -0.08
CA ILE A 152 7.64 -5.10 1.34
C ILE A 152 7.54 -6.52 1.91
N GLU A 153 8.63 -6.95 2.55
CA GLU A 153 8.77 -8.24 3.24
C GLU A 153 9.05 -7.98 4.73
N ASP A 154 8.69 -8.93 5.60
CA ASP A 154 8.67 -8.73 7.06
C ASP A 154 9.99 -8.19 7.62
N GLN A 155 11.12 -8.71 7.15
CA GLN A 155 12.47 -8.34 7.62
C GLN A 155 12.91 -6.90 7.25
N TYR A 156 12.20 -6.23 6.35
CA TYR A 156 12.52 -4.87 5.90
C TYR A 156 11.43 -3.86 6.30
N LEU A 157 10.39 -4.29 7.01
CA LEU A 157 9.37 -3.41 7.57
C LEU A 157 9.70 -3.13 9.03
N SER A 158 10.18 -1.92 9.33
CA SER A 158 10.44 -1.51 10.71
C SER A 158 9.14 -1.22 11.45
N TRP A 159 8.65 -2.20 12.18
CA TRP A 159 7.49 -2.03 13.06
C TRP A 159 7.77 -1.14 14.26
N GLU A 160 9.02 -1.00 14.69
CA GLU A 160 9.45 0.00 15.68
C GLU A 160 9.18 1.43 15.18
N GLY A 161 9.48 1.68 13.91
CA GLY A 161 9.16 2.94 13.25
C GLY A 161 7.65 3.15 13.15
N ILE A 162 6.91 2.15 12.66
CA ILE A 162 5.46 2.24 12.47
C ILE A 162 4.72 2.40 13.80
N GLN A 163 5.08 1.66 14.85
CA GLN A 163 4.38 1.75 16.14
C GLN A 163 4.52 3.13 16.80
N SER A 164 5.53 3.91 16.42
CA SER A 164 5.77 5.27 16.91
C SER A 164 4.80 6.29 16.30
N LEU A 165 4.08 5.94 15.22
CA LEU A 165 3.10 6.79 14.53
C LEU A 165 1.77 6.84 15.29
N LYS A 166 1.76 7.42 16.49
CA LYS A 166 0.59 7.42 17.41
C LYS A 166 -0.64 8.17 16.89
N SER A 167 -0.48 8.97 15.84
CA SER A 167 -1.57 9.71 15.18
C SER A 167 -2.24 8.92 14.06
N LEU A 168 -1.74 7.74 13.71
CA LEU A 168 -2.19 6.98 12.56
C LEU A 168 -3.64 6.51 12.72
N ILE A 169 -4.45 6.84 11.70
CA ILE A 169 -5.87 6.50 11.57
C ILE A 169 -6.05 5.43 10.50
N VAL A 170 -5.28 5.51 9.42
CA VAL A 170 -5.36 4.56 8.31
C VAL A 170 -3.97 4.02 8.01
N LEU A 171 -3.84 2.69 8.03
CA LEU A 171 -2.67 1.96 7.60
C LEU A 171 -3.08 0.99 6.50
N SER A 172 -2.50 1.17 5.31
CA SER A 172 -2.76 0.30 4.16
C SER A 172 -1.47 -0.32 3.66
N LEU A 173 -1.41 -1.65 3.71
CA LEU A 173 -0.29 -2.51 3.34
C LEU A 173 -0.76 -3.59 2.35
N ASN A 174 -1.84 -3.36 1.60
CA ASN A 174 -2.38 -4.32 0.64
C ASN A 174 -1.33 -4.71 -0.40
N GLU A 175 -1.43 -5.91 -0.97
CA GLU A 175 -0.62 -6.32 -2.13
C GLU A 175 0.90 -6.20 -1.86
N ASN A 176 1.34 -6.66 -0.69
CA ASN A 176 2.75 -6.81 -0.33
C ASN A 176 3.08 -8.31 -0.12
N ARG A 177 4.20 -8.61 0.54
CA ARG A 177 4.68 -9.98 0.77
C ARG A 177 4.77 -10.33 2.24
N LEU A 178 3.99 -9.66 3.09
CA LEU A 178 4.02 -9.83 4.54
C LEU A 178 3.52 -11.22 4.93
N THR A 179 4.20 -11.87 5.88
CA THR A 179 3.81 -13.19 6.40
C THR A 179 3.31 -13.13 7.84
N ILE A 180 3.67 -12.07 8.58
CA ILE A 180 3.22 -11.82 9.95
C ILE A 180 2.90 -10.34 10.18
N LEU A 181 2.08 -10.08 11.20
CA LEU A 181 1.98 -8.76 11.84
C LEU A 181 2.43 -8.92 13.30
N PRO A 182 3.31 -8.07 13.82
CA PRO A 182 3.84 -8.21 15.18
C PRO A 182 2.88 -7.65 16.23
N SER A 183 3.18 -7.96 17.49
CA SER A 183 2.43 -7.46 18.66
C SER A 183 2.45 -5.93 18.76
N SER A 184 3.50 -5.26 18.29
CA SER A 184 3.62 -3.80 18.27
C SER A 184 2.53 -3.09 17.45
N LEU A 185 1.83 -3.80 16.57
CA LEU A 185 0.64 -3.28 15.88
C LEU A 185 -0.40 -2.72 16.87
N GLY A 186 -0.59 -3.39 18.02
CA GLY A 186 -1.56 -2.96 19.04
C GLY A 186 -1.25 -1.61 19.69
N ALA A 187 -0.06 -1.05 19.46
CA ALA A 187 0.31 0.26 19.95
C ALA A 187 -0.32 1.42 19.15
N LEU A 188 -0.96 1.13 18.01
CA LEU A 188 -1.65 2.08 17.13
C LEU A 188 -3.11 2.30 17.56
N THR A 189 -3.34 2.69 18.81
CA THR A 189 -4.69 2.75 19.43
C THR A 189 -5.67 3.77 18.80
N ARG A 190 -5.20 4.61 17.87
CA ARG A 190 -6.04 5.53 17.07
C ARG A 190 -6.44 4.98 15.71
N LEU A 191 -5.93 3.81 15.32
CA LEU A 191 -6.18 3.21 14.02
C LEU A 191 -7.67 2.88 13.87
N ARG A 192 -8.26 3.39 12.79
CA ARG A 192 -9.66 3.14 12.39
C ARG A 192 -9.74 2.20 11.19
N GLN A 193 -8.73 2.18 10.33
CA GLN A 193 -8.72 1.32 9.16
C GLN A 193 -7.38 0.61 9.03
N LEU A 194 -7.45 -0.72 8.92
CA LEU A 194 -6.31 -1.59 8.65
C LEU A 194 -6.58 -2.42 7.40
N HIS A 195 -5.82 -2.15 6.35
CA HIS A 195 -5.90 -2.86 5.08
C HIS A 195 -4.62 -3.65 4.84
N ILE A 196 -4.73 -4.97 4.82
CA ILE A 196 -3.64 -5.94 4.75
C ILE A 196 -3.96 -7.07 3.75
N SER A 197 -4.87 -6.81 2.83
CA SER A 197 -5.33 -7.78 1.82
C SER A 197 -4.23 -8.17 0.85
N LYS A 198 -4.37 -9.34 0.21
CA LYS A 198 -3.43 -9.85 -0.81
C LYS A 198 -1.98 -9.90 -0.31
N ASN A 199 -1.78 -10.39 0.92
CA ASN A 199 -0.46 -10.69 1.50
C ASN A 199 -0.33 -12.22 1.68
N LYS A 200 0.61 -12.66 2.52
CA LYS A 200 0.83 -14.07 2.87
C LYS A 200 0.66 -14.32 4.38
N LEU A 201 -0.14 -13.48 5.05
CA LEU A 201 -0.33 -13.52 6.50
C LEU A 201 -0.93 -14.85 6.95
N THR A 202 -0.34 -15.47 7.96
CA THR A 202 -0.79 -16.76 8.51
C THR A 202 -1.66 -16.62 9.75
N SER A 203 -1.53 -15.51 10.48
CA SER A 203 -2.32 -15.16 11.66
C SER A 203 -2.38 -13.65 11.86
N LEU A 204 -3.37 -13.19 12.64
CA LEU A 204 -3.39 -11.85 13.22
C LEU A 204 -2.84 -11.92 14.67
N PRO A 205 -2.08 -10.92 15.14
CA PRO A 205 -1.55 -10.88 16.51
C PRO A 205 -2.70 -10.70 17.51
N ILE A 206 -2.53 -11.22 18.73
CA ILE A 206 -3.55 -11.07 19.78
C ILE A 206 -3.78 -9.58 20.12
N GLU A 207 -2.77 -8.76 19.93
CA GLU A 207 -2.78 -7.32 20.18
C GLU A 207 -3.68 -6.54 19.22
N ILE A 208 -4.21 -7.17 18.17
CA ILE A 208 -5.26 -6.54 17.34
C ILE A 208 -6.45 -6.09 18.21
N GLY A 209 -6.76 -6.83 19.28
CA GLY A 209 -7.82 -6.50 20.23
C GLY A 209 -7.59 -5.19 21.00
N LEU A 210 -6.38 -4.62 20.97
CA LEU A 210 -6.08 -3.30 21.54
C LEU A 210 -6.52 -2.14 20.64
N LEU A 211 -6.82 -2.42 19.36
CA LEU A 211 -7.28 -1.44 18.38
C LEU A 211 -8.79 -1.20 18.56
N THR A 212 -9.16 -0.62 19.70
CA THR A 212 -10.57 -0.44 20.11
C THR A 212 -11.37 0.48 19.19
N LYS A 213 -10.69 1.33 18.42
CA LYS A 213 -11.26 2.26 17.43
C LYS A 213 -11.27 1.70 16.00
N LEU A 214 -10.81 0.47 15.79
CA LEU A 214 -10.77 -0.12 14.45
C LEU A 214 -12.20 -0.34 13.95
N GLU A 215 -12.52 0.26 12.81
CA GLU A 215 -13.82 0.19 12.12
C GLU A 215 -13.76 -0.72 10.91
N VAL A 216 -12.63 -0.69 10.19
CA VAL A 216 -12.41 -1.46 8.97
C VAL A 216 -11.20 -2.38 9.14
N LEU A 217 -11.44 -3.69 8.99
CA LEU A 217 -10.39 -4.69 8.84
C LEU A 217 -10.55 -5.39 7.50
N ASN A 218 -9.61 -5.16 6.59
CA ASN A 218 -9.54 -5.87 5.32
C ASN A 218 -8.29 -6.76 5.28
N ALA A 219 -8.47 -8.06 5.48
CA ALA A 219 -7.44 -9.08 5.41
C ALA A 219 -7.75 -10.16 4.35
N ARG A 220 -8.53 -9.80 3.34
CA ARG A 220 -8.87 -10.65 2.20
C ARG A 220 -7.63 -11.22 1.50
N THR A 221 -7.73 -12.43 0.96
CA THR A 221 -6.66 -13.05 0.14
C THR A 221 -5.34 -13.12 0.93
N ASN A 222 -5.36 -13.86 2.03
CA ASN A 222 -4.19 -14.17 2.84
C ASN A 222 -4.12 -15.70 3.06
N ARG A 223 -3.38 -16.14 4.08
CA ARG A 223 -3.27 -17.55 4.48
C ARG A 223 -3.71 -17.73 5.94
N LEU A 224 -4.63 -16.89 6.41
CA LEU A 224 -5.10 -16.92 7.80
C LEU A 224 -5.76 -18.27 8.08
N SER A 225 -5.25 -19.01 9.05
CA SER A 225 -5.84 -20.28 9.51
C SER A 225 -6.76 -20.09 10.71
N THR A 226 -6.57 -19.02 11.48
CA THR A 226 -7.37 -18.68 12.65
C THR A 226 -7.54 -17.15 12.78
N ILE A 227 -8.56 -16.74 13.53
CA ILE A 227 -8.73 -15.37 14.01
C ILE A 227 -8.58 -15.38 15.53
N PRO A 228 -7.77 -14.50 16.15
CA PRO A 228 -7.56 -14.50 17.58
C PRO A 228 -8.85 -14.14 18.33
N THR A 229 -9.09 -14.76 19.48
CA THR A 229 -10.27 -14.48 20.32
C THR A 229 -10.31 -13.03 20.81
N SER A 230 -9.16 -12.36 20.87
CA SER A 230 -9.04 -10.94 21.21
C SER A 230 -9.67 -9.99 20.19
N ILE A 231 -10.08 -10.45 19.01
CA ILE A 231 -10.77 -9.62 18.00
C ILE A 231 -12.00 -8.91 18.57
N SER A 232 -12.65 -9.47 19.59
CA SER A 232 -13.78 -8.82 20.29
C SER A 232 -13.41 -7.50 20.99
N GLY A 233 -12.12 -7.23 21.19
CA GLY A 233 -11.63 -5.95 21.73
C GLY A 233 -11.76 -4.79 20.72
N CYS A 234 -11.83 -5.08 19.42
CA CYS A 234 -12.09 -4.10 18.37
C CYS A 234 -13.58 -3.72 18.32
N ALA A 235 -14.09 -3.13 19.41
CA ALA A 235 -15.51 -2.88 19.63
C ALA A 235 -16.17 -1.95 18.60
N SER A 236 -15.37 -1.18 17.86
CA SER A 236 -15.81 -0.29 16.78
C SER A 236 -15.89 -0.96 15.40
N LEU A 237 -15.57 -2.26 15.24
CA LEU A 237 -15.55 -2.89 13.92
C LEU A 237 -16.95 -2.86 13.29
N GLU A 238 -16.99 -2.34 12.07
CA GLU A 238 -18.18 -2.20 11.21
C GLU A 238 -18.02 -3.08 9.97
N TYR A 239 -16.85 -3.07 9.35
CA TYR A 239 -16.54 -3.85 8.15
C TYR A 239 -15.39 -4.82 8.40
N VAL A 240 -15.65 -6.11 8.17
CA VAL A 240 -14.64 -7.18 8.27
C VAL A 240 -14.63 -8.01 6.99
N ASP A 241 -13.54 -7.91 6.22
CA ASP A 241 -13.29 -8.80 5.10
C ASP A 241 -12.10 -9.71 5.39
N ILE A 242 -12.40 -10.99 5.59
CA ILE A 242 -11.42 -12.07 5.79
C ILE A 242 -11.66 -13.18 4.75
N SER A 243 -12.25 -12.83 3.61
CA SER A 243 -12.51 -13.76 2.50
C SER A 243 -11.21 -14.26 1.85
N SER A 244 -11.30 -15.37 1.13
CA SER A 244 -10.17 -16.02 0.44
C SER A 244 -8.99 -16.30 1.39
N ASN A 245 -9.27 -17.00 2.49
CA ASN A 245 -8.29 -17.42 3.50
C ASN A 245 -8.37 -18.94 3.75
N LEU A 246 -7.74 -19.44 4.81
CA LEU A 246 -7.69 -20.86 5.16
C LEU A 246 -8.49 -21.16 6.45
N LEU A 247 -9.43 -20.30 6.83
CA LEU A 247 -10.15 -20.40 8.10
C LEU A 247 -11.06 -21.63 8.11
N THR A 248 -10.94 -22.45 9.15
CA THR A 248 -11.82 -23.60 9.40
C THR A 248 -12.90 -23.31 10.46
N GLU A 249 -12.61 -22.36 11.34
CA GLU A 249 -13.52 -21.90 12.39
C GLU A 249 -13.35 -20.40 12.64
N LEU A 250 -14.33 -19.80 13.31
CA LEU A 250 -14.27 -18.43 13.82
C LEU A 250 -14.42 -18.47 15.34
N PRO A 251 -13.76 -17.58 16.10
CA PRO A 251 -13.92 -17.56 17.54
C PRO A 251 -15.34 -17.11 17.91
N ASP A 252 -15.92 -17.70 18.95
CA ASP A 252 -17.24 -17.31 19.48
C ASP A 252 -17.30 -15.83 19.89
N THR A 253 -16.13 -15.26 20.21
CA THR A 253 -16.00 -13.84 20.56
C THR A 253 -16.29 -12.90 19.39
N LEU A 254 -16.25 -13.37 18.13
CA LEU A 254 -16.64 -12.58 16.96
C LEU A 254 -18.10 -12.10 17.06
N GLY A 255 -18.98 -12.93 17.64
CA GLY A 255 -20.37 -12.54 17.93
C GLY A 255 -20.50 -11.37 18.91
N LYS A 256 -19.44 -10.94 19.59
CA LYS A 256 -19.49 -9.77 20.51
C LYS A 256 -19.35 -8.42 19.79
N LEU A 257 -19.05 -8.41 18.49
CA LEU A 257 -18.88 -7.19 17.70
C LEU A 257 -20.24 -6.57 17.34
N LYS A 258 -20.79 -5.77 18.26
CA LYS A 258 -22.14 -5.17 18.12
C LYS A 258 -22.26 -4.14 16.99
N ASN A 259 -21.15 -3.52 16.61
CA ASN A 259 -21.13 -2.53 15.53
C ASN A 259 -20.94 -3.14 14.14
N MET A 260 -20.72 -4.45 14.04
CA MET A 260 -20.43 -5.10 12.76
C MET A 260 -21.65 -5.04 11.84
N GLU A 261 -21.44 -4.49 10.65
CA GLU A 261 -22.43 -4.24 9.60
C GLU A 261 -22.22 -5.18 8.42
N GLU A 262 -20.96 -5.43 8.07
CA GLU A 262 -20.56 -6.29 6.98
C GLU A 262 -19.50 -7.30 7.41
N LEU A 263 -19.75 -8.58 7.10
CA LEU A 263 -18.83 -9.68 7.35
C LEU A 263 -18.66 -10.53 6.09
N LEU A 264 -17.47 -10.46 5.47
CA LEU A 264 -17.15 -11.22 4.27
C LEU A 264 -16.22 -12.39 4.62
N LEU A 265 -16.76 -13.61 4.48
CA LEU A 265 -16.09 -14.88 4.83
C LEU A 265 -15.91 -15.79 3.62
N GLY A 266 -16.23 -15.30 2.41
CA GLY A 266 -16.22 -16.11 1.20
C GLY A 266 -14.88 -16.82 0.96
N ASP A 267 -14.90 -17.94 0.24
CA ASP A 267 -13.71 -18.73 -0.10
C ASP A 267 -12.83 -19.09 1.11
N ASN A 268 -13.46 -19.55 2.20
CA ASN A 268 -12.81 -20.16 3.36
C ASN A 268 -13.22 -21.63 3.52
N ARG A 269 -12.71 -22.31 4.53
CA ARG A 269 -13.01 -23.73 4.84
C ARG A 269 -13.96 -23.87 6.04
N LEU A 270 -14.77 -22.86 6.30
CA LEU A 270 -15.67 -22.80 7.45
C LEU A 270 -16.76 -23.88 7.35
N THR A 271 -16.95 -24.62 8.45
CA THR A 271 -18.03 -25.60 8.61
C THR A 271 -19.07 -25.20 9.66
N SER A 272 -18.78 -24.15 10.43
CA SER A 272 -19.67 -23.57 11.43
C SER A 272 -19.51 -22.05 11.50
N LEU A 273 -20.48 -21.38 12.12
CA LEU A 273 -20.41 -19.98 12.52
C LEU A 273 -20.64 -19.89 14.04
N PRO A 274 -20.15 -18.82 14.70
CA PRO A 274 -20.55 -18.51 16.07
C PRO A 274 -22.07 -18.48 16.20
N THR A 275 -22.61 -19.23 17.16
CA THR A 275 -24.08 -19.34 17.32
C THR A 275 -24.75 -18.02 17.67
N THR A 276 -23.97 -17.07 18.20
CA THR A 276 -24.39 -15.72 18.60
C THR A 276 -24.30 -14.68 17.49
N ILE A 277 -23.81 -15.05 16.29
CA ILE A 277 -23.47 -14.07 15.24
C ILE A 277 -24.67 -13.19 14.85
N PHE A 278 -25.88 -13.74 14.69
CA PHE A 278 -27.04 -12.93 14.30
C PHE A 278 -27.78 -12.30 15.49
N SER A 279 -27.73 -12.93 16.67
CA SER A 279 -28.41 -12.42 17.87
C SER A 279 -27.64 -11.30 18.57
N HIS A 280 -26.32 -11.26 18.44
CA HIS A 280 -25.47 -10.27 19.11
C HIS A 280 -24.90 -9.19 18.16
N CYS A 281 -24.59 -9.52 16.89
CA CYS A 281 -24.24 -8.52 15.88
C CYS A 281 -25.52 -7.92 15.27
N ASN A 282 -26.19 -7.08 16.06
CA ASN A 282 -27.51 -6.54 15.74
C ASN A 282 -27.52 -5.51 14.59
N LYS A 283 -26.36 -5.00 14.17
CA LYS A 283 -26.20 -4.16 12.98
C LYS A 283 -25.86 -4.92 11.70
N LEU A 284 -25.53 -6.20 11.80
CA LEU A 284 -25.10 -6.99 10.65
C LEU A 284 -26.24 -7.07 9.63
N TYR A 285 -25.98 -6.60 8.41
CA TYR A 285 -26.91 -6.65 7.28
C TYR A 285 -26.30 -7.35 6.05
N SER A 286 -24.96 -7.34 5.93
CA SER A 286 -24.22 -8.02 4.86
C SER A 286 -23.43 -9.20 5.43
N LEU A 287 -23.65 -10.39 4.88
CA LEU A 287 -22.90 -11.60 5.20
C LEU A 287 -22.66 -12.38 3.92
N ASP A 288 -21.38 -12.58 3.61
CA ASP A 288 -20.94 -13.37 2.47
C ASP A 288 -20.29 -14.68 2.92
N LEU A 289 -20.84 -15.79 2.45
CA LEU A 289 -20.44 -17.16 2.76
C LEU A 289 -20.16 -17.98 1.50
N HIS A 290 -20.05 -17.36 0.31
CA HIS A 290 -19.80 -18.12 -0.92
C HIS A 290 -18.50 -18.94 -0.80
N GLY A 291 -18.42 -20.11 -1.43
CA GLY A 291 -17.20 -20.92 -1.37
C GLY A 291 -16.81 -21.46 0.01
N THR A 292 -17.68 -21.34 1.04
CA THR A 292 -17.51 -22.01 2.34
C THR A 292 -18.19 -23.38 2.37
N GLY A 293 -17.93 -24.17 3.42
CA GLY A 293 -18.61 -25.46 3.66
C GLY A 293 -20.00 -25.34 4.29
N LEU A 294 -20.51 -24.12 4.49
CA LEU A 294 -21.77 -23.84 5.17
C LEU A 294 -22.97 -24.02 4.25
N THR A 295 -23.96 -24.77 4.70
CA THR A 295 -25.23 -24.90 3.98
C THR A 295 -26.20 -23.78 4.38
N ARG A 296 -27.09 -23.40 3.45
CA ARG A 296 -28.14 -22.41 3.76
C ARG A 296 -29.05 -22.86 4.89
N ASP A 297 -29.33 -24.17 5.00
CA ASP A 297 -30.21 -24.70 6.04
C ASP A 297 -29.56 -24.69 7.42
N TYR A 298 -28.25 -24.90 7.51
CA TYR A 298 -27.51 -24.68 8.75
C TYR A 298 -27.63 -23.22 9.21
N VAL A 299 -27.34 -22.27 8.33
CA VAL A 299 -27.35 -20.83 8.67
C VAL A 299 -28.72 -20.35 9.13
N ARG A 300 -29.81 -20.88 8.55
CA ARG A 300 -31.20 -20.56 8.92
C ARG A 300 -31.60 -21.03 10.32
N GLN A 301 -30.89 -22.00 10.89
CA GLN A 301 -31.16 -22.52 12.23
C GLN A 301 -30.50 -21.69 13.34
N LEU A 302 -29.59 -20.77 12.98
CA LEU A 302 -28.90 -19.93 13.95
C LEU A 302 -29.83 -18.88 14.56
N ASP A 303 -29.65 -18.65 15.86
CA ASP A 303 -30.43 -17.68 16.62
C ASP A 303 -30.25 -16.26 16.08
N GLY A 304 -31.35 -15.52 15.90
CA GLY A 304 -31.37 -14.17 15.32
C GLY A 304 -31.38 -14.11 13.78
N TRP A 305 -31.42 -15.24 13.07
CA TRP A 305 -31.43 -15.27 11.60
C TRP A 305 -32.58 -14.46 10.97
N ASN A 306 -33.78 -14.51 11.56
CA ASN A 306 -34.94 -13.81 11.02
C ASN A 306 -34.78 -12.28 11.09
N GLU A 307 -34.20 -11.78 12.18
CA GLU A 307 -33.88 -10.38 12.39
C GLU A 307 -32.79 -9.92 11.42
N PHE A 308 -31.74 -10.73 11.24
CA PHE A 308 -30.71 -10.50 10.22
C PHE A 308 -31.31 -10.40 8.80
N LYS A 309 -32.17 -11.36 8.43
CA LYS A 309 -32.82 -11.37 7.11
C LYS A 309 -33.66 -10.11 6.88
N LYS A 310 -34.37 -9.61 7.91
CA LYS A 310 -35.12 -8.35 7.83
C LYS A 310 -34.17 -7.18 7.57
N ARG A 311 -33.07 -7.05 8.33
CA ARG A 311 -32.06 -6.00 8.14
C ARG A 311 -31.48 -6.00 6.73
N LYS A 312 -31.04 -7.17 6.26
CA LYS A 312 -30.49 -7.35 4.91
C LYS A 312 -31.45 -6.88 3.81
N ASN A 313 -32.74 -7.23 3.91
CA ASN A 313 -33.72 -6.85 2.91
C ASN A 313 -34.03 -5.35 2.91
N SER A 314 -34.04 -4.71 4.09
CA SER A 314 -34.24 -3.26 4.20
C SER A 314 -33.12 -2.48 3.52
N GLU A 315 -31.87 -2.92 3.67
CA GLU A 315 -30.72 -2.26 3.04
C GLU A 315 -30.74 -2.37 1.51
N ILE A 316 -31.08 -3.55 0.98
CA ILE A 316 -31.22 -3.77 -0.47
C ILE A 316 -32.32 -2.89 -1.07
N ALA A 317 -33.36 -2.54 -0.31
CA ALA A 317 -34.43 -1.68 -0.81
C ALA A 317 -34.04 -0.19 -0.88
N ILE A 318 -32.93 0.22 -0.25
CA ILE A 318 -32.46 1.60 -0.17
C ILE A 318 -31.30 1.86 -1.16
N SER A 319 -30.68 0.80 -1.72
CA SER A 319 -29.58 0.84 -2.70
C SER A 319 -30.06 0.77 -4.15
#